data_AF-A0A382DL29-F1
#
_entry.id   AF-A0A382DL29-F1
#
_cell.length_a   1.000
_cell.length_b   1.000
_cell.length_c   1.000
_cell.angle_alpha   90.00
_cell.angle_beta   90.00
_cell.angle_gamma   90.00
#
_symmetry.space_group_name_H-M   'P 1'
#
loop_
_entity.id
_entity.type
_entity.pdbx_description
1 polymer ?
#
loop_
_entity_poly.entity_id
_entity_poly.type
_entity_poly.pdbx_seq_one_letter_code
_entity_poly.pdbx_strand_id
1 'polypeptide(L)'
;MSLTEEQLRERKLGVFGSEASILEGCHYKCDLNWLWNVKTHRHSDVVPDLLILRMGHYMEPAVAVEWSRRTGKQVRMNNRTVWDKKNTWNGTPFMGGHIDRKVAGENKILECKISFTMNKWGKDGSCEVPPYYVSQIKH
;
A
#
# COMPACT_ATOMS: atom_id res chain seq x y z
N MET A 1 7.37 -7.18 2.18
CA MET A 1 7.98 -7.10 3.52
C MET A 1 6.85 -6.87 4.52
N SER A 2 6.84 -7.58 5.64
CA SER A 2 5.91 -7.26 6.73
C SER A 2 6.29 -5.91 7.36
N LEU A 3 5.30 -5.10 7.71
CA LEU A 3 5.55 -3.83 8.39
C LEU A 3 6.21 -4.06 9.76
N THR A 4 7.11 -3.16 10.15
CA THR A 4 7.70 -3.15 11.49
C THR A 4 6.69 -2.70 12.54
N GLU A 5 6.95 -2.96 13.83
CA GLU A 5 6.10 -2.44 14.90
C GLU A 5 5.99 -0.91 14.89
N GLU A 6 7.07 -0.22 14.53
CA GLU A 6 7.08 1.23 14.38
C GLU A 6 6.11 1.67 13.29
N GLN A 7 6.18 1.05 12.11
CA GLN A 7 5.27 1.33 10.99
C GLN A 7 3.81 1.02 11.34
N LEU A 8 3.56 -0.05 12.11
CA LEU A 8 2.22 -0.37 12.60
C LEU A 8 1.69 0.67 13.58
N ARG A 9 2.55 1.28 14.41
CA ARG A 9 2.17 2.40 15.27
C ARG A 9 1.92 3.68 14.47
N GLU A 10 2.82 4.01 13.54
CA GLU A 10 2.69 5.18 12.66
C GLU A 10 1.41 5.16 11.82
N ARG A 11 0.98 3.98 11.38
CA ARG A 11 -0.29 3.79 10.67
C ARG A 11 -1.51 4.28 11.45
N LYS A 12 -1.46 4.33 12.77
CA LYS A 12 -2.57 4.83 13.59
C LYS A 12 -2.62 6.35 13.65
N LEU A 13 -1.55 7.04 13.26
CA LEU A 13 -1.42 8.50 13.34
C LEU A 13 -1.99 9.23 12.11
N GLY A 14 -2.27 8.51 11.02
CA GLY A 14 -2.74 9.13 9.78
C GLY A 14 -3.45 8.14 8.86
N VAL A 15 -3.83 8.60 7.68
CA VAL A 15 -4.44 7.81 6.60
C VAL A 15 -3.35 7.32 5.66
N PHE A 16 -3.35 6.01 5.39
CA PHE A 16 -2.35 5.36 4.54
C PHE A 16 -2.96 4.88 3.23
N GLY A 17 -2.14 4.69 2.19
CA GLY A 17 -2.62 4.40 0.83
C GLY A 17 -3.61 3.23 0.74
N SER A 18 -3.39 2.14 1.50
CA SER A 18 -4.35 1.01 1.52
C SER A 18 -5.75 1.40 2.02
N GLU A 19 -5.83 2.42 2.86
CA GLU A 19 -7.06 2.93 3.48
C GLU A 19 -7.72 4.03 2.64
N ALA A 20 -7.00 4.62 1.67
CA ALA A 20 -7.53 5.66 0.79
C ALA A 20 -8.77 5.18 0.04
N SER A 21 -8.78 3.92 -0.42
CA SER A 21 -9.95 3.33 -1.08
C SER A 21 -11.19 3.22 -0.17
N ILE A 22 -11.01 3.19 1.16
CA ILE A 22 -12.13 3.19 2.11
C ILE A 22 -12.79 4.57 2.10
N LEU A 23 -11.98 5.63 2.10
CA LEU A 23 -12.45 7.02 2.00
C LEU A 23 -13.10 7.31 0.65
N GLU A 24 -12.54 6.77 -0.43
CA GLU A 24 -13.08 6.92 -1.79
C GLU A 24 -14.30 5.99 -2.07
N GLY A 25 -14.66 5.11 -1.13
CA GLY A 25 -15.85 4.25 -1.24
C GLY A 25 -15.72 3.06 -2.19
N CYS A 26 -14.51 2.70 -2.62
CA CYS A 26 -14.25 1.58 -3.54
C CYS A 26 -13.55 0.38 -2.88
N HIS A 27 -13.31 0.44 -1.57
CA HIS A 27 -12.70 -0.65 -0.82
C HIS A 27 -13.66 -1.85 -0.68
N TYR A 28 -13.12 -3.06 -0.84
CA TYR A 28 -13.91 -4.28 -1.02
C TYR A 28 -14.19 -5.07 0.28
N LYS A 29 -13.65 -4.63 1.43
CA LYS A 29 -13.74 -5.34 2.73
C LYS A 29 -14.19 -4.46 3.89
N CYS A 30 -13.54 -3.33 4.08
CA CYS A 30 -13.78 -2.37 5.15
C CYS A 30 -14.51 -1.12 4.65
N ASP A 31 -15.22 -0.45 5.56
CA ASP A 31 -15.97 0.78 5.34
C ASP A 31 -15.49 1.94 6.25
N LEU A 32 -16.14 3.10 6.14
CA LEU A 32 -15.81 4.29 6.93
C LEU A 32 -15.99 4.08 8.44
N ASN A 33 -16.97 3.28 8.85
CA ASN A 33 -17.22 2.99 10.26
C ASN A 33 -16.05 2.20 10.86
N TRP A 34 -15.60 1.16 10.14
CA TRP A 34 -14.42 0.40 10.52
C TRP A 34 -13.18 1.29 10.62
N LEU A 35 -12.93 2.14 9.60
CA LEU A 35 -11.77 3.03 9.58
C LEU A 35 -11.79 4.01 10.76
N TRP A 36 -12.94 4.63 11.05
CA TRP A 36 -13.08 5.54 12.19
C TRP A 36 -12.78 4.85 13.51
N ASN A 37 -13.30 3.64 13.73
CA ASN A 37 -13.03 2.89 14.96
C ASN A 37 -11.55 2.53 15.11
N VAL A 38 -10.88 2.15 14.01
CA VAL A 38 -9.43 1.88 14.02
C VAL A 38 -8.62 3.14 14.35
N LYS A 39 -8.89 4.27 13.66
CA LYS A 39 -8.16 5.53 13.86
C LYS A 39 -8.41 6.17 15.21
N THR A 40 -9.52 5.81 15.87
CA THR A 40 -9.84 6.29 17.21
C THR A 40 -9.56 5.26 18.31
N HIS A 41 -8.82 4.20 18.00
CA HIS A 41 -8.40 3.14 18.93
C HIS A 41 -9.56 2.40 19.63
N ARG A 42 -10.76 2.42 19.04
CA ARG A 42 -11.94 1.68 19.51
C ARG A 42 -12.01 0.26 18.97
N HIS A 43 -11.23 -0.03 17.91
CA HIS A 43 -11.17 -1.33 17.28
C HIS A 43 -9.72 -1.68 16.91
N SER A 44 -9.40 -2.97 16.97
CA SER A 44 -8.09 -3.49 16.58
C SER A 44 -7.99 -3.65 15.06
N ASP A 45 -6.93 -3.15 14.45
CA ASP A 45 -6.61 -3.37 13.04
C ASP A 45 -5.71 -4.58 12.82
N VAL A 46 -5.59 -5.47 13.83
CA VAL A 46 -4.81 -6.70 13.73
C VAL A 46 -5.34 -7.52 12.57
N VAL A 47 -4.49 -7.67 11.56
CA VAL A 47 -4.79 -8.47 10.39
C VAL A 47 -4.52 -9.93 10.73
N PRO A 48 -5.48 -10.85 10.51
CA PRO A 48 -5.25 -12.27 10.73
C PRO A 48 -4.06 -12.76 9.90
N ASP A 49 -3.42 -13.84 10.35
CA ASP A 49 -2.35 -14.47 9.59
C ASP A 49 -2.89 -15.21 8.35
N LEU A 50 -3.10 -14.43 7.28
CA LEU A 50 -3.67 -14.90 6.02
C LEU A 50 -2.57 -15.31 5.04
N LEU A 51 -2.70 -16.49 4.44
CA LEU A 51 -1.77 -17.00 3.42
C LEU A 51 -1.53 -15.99 2.29
N ILE A 52 -2.60 -15.33 1.82
CA ILE A 52 -2.52 -14.31 0.76
C ILE A 52 -1.57 -13.16 1.11
N LEU A 53 -1.55 -12.72 2.37
CA LEU A 53 -0.68 -11.64 2.83
C LEU A 53 0.76 -12.14 3.01
N ARG A 54 0.94 -13.33 3.61
CA ARG A 54 2.26 -13.97 3.73
C ARG A 54 2.91 -14.15 2.37
N MET A 55 2.18 -14.69 1.40
CA MET A 55 2.67 -14.89 0.04
C MET A 55 2.99 -13.56 -0.64
N GLY A 56 2.16 -12.53 -0.44
CA GLY A 56 2.43 -11.18 -0.96
C GLY A 56 3.78 -10.65 -0.47
N HIS A 57 4.02 -10.72 0.84
CA HIS A 57 5.29 -10.30 1.42
C HIS A 57 6.48 -11.13 0.95
N TYR A 58 6.31 -12.44 0.82
CA TYR A 58 7.36 -13.37 0.39
C TYR A 58 7.75 -13.18 -1.08
N MET A 59 6.77 -12.90 -1.95
CA MET A 59 6.97 -12.80 -3.40
C MET A 59 7.35 -11.39 -3.87
N GLU A 60 7.11 -10.35 -3.08
CA GLU A 60 7.45 -8.96 -3.43
C GLU A 60 8.91 -8.78 -3.92
N PRO A 61 9.95 -9.38 -3.29
CA PRO A 61 11.31 -9.32 -3.83
C PRO A 61 11.44 -9.96 -5.23
N ALA A 62 10.79 -11.10 -5.47
CA ALA A 62 10.83 -11.77 -6.77
C ALA A 62 10.13 -10.96 -7.86
N VAL A 63 8.98 -10.34 -7.54
CA VAL A 63 8.27 -9.42 -8.45
C VAL A 63 9.16 -8.22 -8.80
N ALA A 64 9.83 -7.64 -7.81
CA ALA A 64 10.74 -6.51 -8.03
C ALA A 64 11.93 -6.89 -8.93
N VAL A 65 12.53 -8.07 -8.72
CA VAL A 65 13.63 -8.58 -9.57
C VAL A 65 13.16 -8.79 -11.01
N GLU A 66 11.99 -9.41 -11.20
CA GLU A 66 11.45 -9.64 -12.55
C GLU A 66 11.11 -8.32 -13.26
N TRP A 67 10.55 -7.35 -12.52
CA TRP A 67 10.30 -6.01 -13.06
C TRP A 67 11.62 -5.32 -13.48
N SER A 68 12.66 -5.40 -12.65
CA SER A 68 13.99 -4.88 -12.99
C SER A 68 14.59 -5.56 -14.21
N ARG A 69 14.45 -6.89 -14.32
CA ARG A 69 14.93 -7.66 -15.48
C ARG A 69 14.25 -7.22 -16.77
N ARG A 70 12.92 -7.02 -16.76
CA ARG A 70 12.15 -6.61 -17.94
C ARG A 70 12.39 -5.17 -18.37
N THR A 71 12.58 -4.27 -17.41
CA THR A 71 12.68 -2.83 -17.67
C THR A 71 14.11 -2.31 -17.78
N GLY A 72 15.09 -3.10 -17.32
CA GLY A 72 16.49 -2.66 -17.17
C GLY A 72 16.71 -1.67 -16.03
N LYS A 73 15.68 -1.38 -15.23
CA LYS A 73 15.73 -0.36 -14.18
C LYS A 73 16.05 -0.96 -12.83
N GLN A 74 16.79 -0.22 -12.02
CA GLN A 74 17.10 -0.61 -10.65
C GLN A 74 16.05 -0.07 -9.67
N VAL A 75 15.77 -0.84 -8.63
CA VAL A 75 14.87 -0.45 -7.55
C VAL A 75 15.55 -0.57 -6.20
N ARG A 76 15.12 0.24 -5.25
CA ARG A 76 15.60 0.22 -3.86
C ARG A 76 14.44 -0.01 -2.92
N MET A 77 14.70 -0.80 -1.89
CA MET A 77 13.77 -0.97 -0.78
C MET A 77 13.65 0.35 0.00
N ASN A 78 12.44 0.65 0.49
CA ASN A 78 12.23 1.78 1.39
C ASN A 78 11.45 1.32 2.63
N ASN A 79 12.16 1.13 3.74
CA ASN A 79 11.56 0.67 5.00
C ASN A 79 11.05 1.81 5.88
N ARG A 80 10.96 3.03 5.33
CA ARG A 80 10.50 4.20 6.06
C ARG A 80 9.09 4.56 5.64
N THR A 81 8.32 5.03 6.59
CA THR A 81 7.07 5.73 6.33
C THR A 81 7.37 7.02 5.58
N VAL A 82 6.70 7.20 4.45
CA VAL A 82 6.71 8.44 3.68
C VAL A 82 5.52 9.25 4.10
N TRP A 83 5.76 10.44 4.63
CA TRP A 83 4.72 11.37 5.05
C TRP A 83 4.58 12.50 4.02
N ASP A 84 3.35 12.86 3.69
CA ASP A 84 3.07 14.07 2.95
C ASP A 84 3.21 15.28 3.87
N LYS A 85 4.32 16.01 3.71
CA LYS A 85 4.62 17.19 4.51
C LYS A 85 3.77 18.41 4.15
N LYS A 86 3.06 18.38 3.02
CA LYS A 86 2.26 19.51 2.54
C LYS A 86 0.88 19.52 3.18
N ASN A 87 0.23 18.36 3.26
CA ASN A 87 -1.10 18.23 3.84
C ASN A 87 -1.00 17.90 5.33
N THR A 88 -1.35 18.89 6.18
CA THR A 88 -1.22 18.77 7.63
C THR A 88 -2.52 19.10 8.35
N TRP A 89 -2.71 18.51 9.52
CA TRP A 89 -3.77 18.81 10.47
C TRP A 89 -3.11 19.27 11.77
N ASN A 90 -3.45 20.48 12.25
CA ASN A 90 -2.80 21.10 13.42
C ASN A 90 -1.25 21.07 13.32
N GLY A 91 -0.71 21.32 12.13
CA GLY A 91 0.74 21.33 11.88
C GLY A 91 1.38 19.94 11.80
N THR A 92 0.61 18.85 11.91
CA THR A 92 1.11 17.48 11.84
C THR A 92 0.66 16.81 10.53
N PRO A 93 1.57 16.18 9.74
CA PRO A 93 1.20 15.37 8.59
C PRO A 93 0.21 14.27 8.97
N PHE A 94 -0.88 14.14 8.21
CA PHE A 94 -1.88 13.09 8.45
C PHE A 94 -2.00 12.10 7.29
N MET A 95 -1.29 12.32 6.19
CA MET A 95 -1.27 11.42 5.03
C MET A 95 0.10 10.76 4.94
N GLY A 96 0.11 9.43 4.98
CA GLY A 96 1.33 8.62 4.95
C GLY A 96 1.26 7.46 3.96
N GLY A 97 2.39 6.84 3.70
CA GLY A 97 2.49 5.70 2.79
C GLY A 97 3.69 4.81 3.10
N HIS A 98 3.49 3.50 2.93
CA HIS A 98 4.56 2.52 2.85
C HIS A 98 4.64 2.09 1.40
N ILE A 99 5.78 2.36 0.77
CA ILE A 99 6.02 2.02 -0.62
C ILE A 99 6.86 0.76 -0.69
N ASP A 100 6.53 -0.15 -1.59
CA ASP A 100 7.32 -1.39 -1.71
C ASP A 100 8.74 -1.08 -2.20
N ARG A 101 8.85 -0.27 -3.26
CA ARG A 101 10.12 0.06 -3.91
C ARG A 101 10.16 1.49 -4.47
N LYS A 102 11.33 2.12 -4.43
CA LYS A 102 11.66 3.33 -5.20
C LYS A 102 12.46 2.96 -6.44
N VAL A 103 12.12 3.55 -7.58
CA VAL A 103 12.91 3.39 -8.81
C VAL A 103 14.15 4.29 -8.71
N ALA A 104 15.34 3.71 -8.90
CA ALA A 104 16.59 4.45 -8.77
C ALA A 104 16.72 5.47 -9.91
N GLY A 105 17.03 6.73 -9.57
CA GLY A 105 17.20 7.80 -10.55
C GLY A 105 15.89 8.36 -11.13
N GLU A 106 14.72 7.89 -10.68
CA GLU A 106 13.42 8.38 -11.13
C GLU A 106 12.54 8.79 -9.96
N ASN A 107 11.71 9.82 -10.17
CA ASN A 107 10.63 10.16 -9.24
C ASN A 107 9.44 9.21 -9.43
N LYS A 108 9.66 7.91 -9.23
CA LYS A 108 8.66 6.86 -9.39
C LYS A 108 8.79 5.82 -8.29
N ILE A 109 7.65 5.23 -7.95
CA ILE A 109 7.56 4.07 -7.08
C ILE A 109 7.18 2.84 -7.88
N LEU A 110 7.45 1.67 -7.32
CA LEU A 110 6.96 0.39 -7.80
C LEU A 110 6.17 -0.25 -6.65
N GLU A 111 4.87 -0.45 -6.89
CA GLU A 111 3.95 -1.18 -6.01
C GLU A 111 3.79 -2.61 -6.57
N CYS A 112 4.18 -3.61 -5.80
CA CYS A 112 4.20 -5.01 -6.18
C CYS A 112 2.95 -5.72 -5.68
N LYS A 113 2.15 -6.29 -6.58
CA LYS A 113 1.03 -7.15 -6.22
C LYS A 113 1.20 -8.54 -6.80
N ILE A 114 0.94 -9.55 -5.98
CA ILE A 114 0.61 -10.88 -6.48
C ILE A 114 -0.91 -11.04 -6.40
N SER A 115 -1.51 -11.53 -7.47
CA SER A 115 -2.96 -11.67 -7.53
C SER A 115 -3.36 -13.13 -7.39
N PHE A 116 -4.11 -13.44 -6.33
CA PHE A 116 -4.89 -14.67 -6.24
C PHE A 116 -6.25 -14.53 -6.94
N THR A 117 -6.60 -13.31 -7.35
CA THR A 117 -7.86 -12.95 -8.03
C THR A 117 -7.53 -12.33 -9.38
N MET A 118 -6.85 -13.09 -10.25
CA MET A 118 -6.49 -12.64 -11.61
C MET A 118 -7.70 -12.14 -12.40
N ASN A 119 -8.89 -12.65 -12.10
CA ASN A 119 -10.16 -12.23 -12.70
C ASN A 119 -10.57 -10.77 -12.44
N LYS A 120 -9.95 -10.08 -11.45
CA LYS A 120 -10.21 -8.65 -11.18
C LYS A 120 -9.27 -7.72 -11.95
N TRP A 121 -8.20 -8.27 -12.52
CA TRP A 121 -7.25 -7.52 -13.34
C TRP A 121 -7.73 -7.59 -14.79
N GLY A 122 -7.41 -6.56 -15.57
CA GLY A 122 -7.68 -6.61 -17.00
C GLY A 122 -6.88 -7.67 -17.72
N LYS A 123 -7.08 -7.72 -19.03
CA LYS A 123 -6.28 -8.57 -19.92
C LYS A 123 -4.79 -8.20 -19.80
N ASP A 124 -3.92 -9.17 -20.04
CA ASP A 124 -2.48 -8.92 -20.04
C ASP A 124 -2.14 -7.81 -21.04
N GLY A 125 -1.28 -6.88 -20.62
CA GLY A 125 -0.96 -5.66 -21.37
C GLY A 125 -1.99 -4.53 -21.31
N SER A 126 -3.14 -4.71 -20.64
CA SER A 126 -4.09 -3.61 -20.37
C SER A 126 -3.66 -2.78 -19.16
N CYS A 127 -4.22 -1.57 -19.05
CA CYS A 127 -4.04 -0.68 -17.89
C CYS A 127 -5.13 -0.86 -16.82
N GLU A 128 -5.97 -1.89 -16.90
CA GLU A 128 -7.08 -2.06 -15.97
C GLU A 128 -6.58 -2.68 -14.67
N VAL A 129 -6.63 -1.87 -13.61
CA VAL A 129 -6.21 -2.21 -12.26
C VAL A 129 -7.43 -2.12 -11.34
N PRO A 130 -7.61 -3.04 -10.37
CA PRO A 130 -8.70 -2.94 -9.41
C PRO A 130 -8.78 -1.55 -8.74
N PRO A 131 -9.97 -0.93 -8.64
CA PRO A 131 -10.11 0.47 -8.18
C PRO A 131 -9.44 0.76 -6.85
N TYR A 132 -9.51 -0.16 -5.89
CA TYR A 132 -8.89 0.02 -4.58
C TYR A 132 -7.36 0.07 -4.62
N TYR A 133 -6.72 -0.55 -5.62
CA TYR A 133 -5.28 -0.39 -5.85
C TYR A 133 -4.95 0.91 -6.57
N VAL A 134 -5.84 1.41 -7.44
CA VAL A 134 -5.69 2.74 -8.04
C VAL A 134 -5.70 3.81 -6.95
N SER A 135 -6.66 3.76 -6.03
CA SER A 135 -6.69 4.66 -4.86
C SER A 135 -5.42 4.55 -4.02
N GLN A 136 -4.89 3.33 -3.83
CA GLN A 136 -3.66 3.11 -3.06
C GLN A 136 -2.44 3.76 -3.71
N ILE A 137 -2.28 3.66 -5.03
CA ILE A 137 -1.11 4.18 -5.76
C ILE A 137 -1.20 5.70 -5.93
N LYS A 138 -2.42 6.24 -6.00
CA LYS A 138 -2.68 7.68 -6.12
C LYS A 138 -2.40 8.45 -4.82
N HIS A 139 -2.66 7.85 -3.66
CA HIS A 139 -2.45 8.44 -2.34
C HIS A 139 -0.97 8.60 -1.99
#